data_AF-A0A2U1M3G5-F1
#
_entry.id   AF-A0A2U1M3G5-F1
#
_cell.length_a   1.000
_cell.length_b   1.000
_cell.length_c   1.000
_cell.angle_alpha   90.00
_cell.angle_beta   90.00
_cell.angle_gamma   90.00
#
_symmetry.space_group_name_H-M   'P 1'
#
loop_
_entity.id
_entity.type
_entity.pdbx_description
1 polymer ?
#
loop_
_entity_poly.entity_id
_entity_poly.type
_entity_poly.pdbx_seq_one_letter_code
_entity_poly.pdbx_strand_id
1 'polypeptide(L)'
;MDGGCSSTRKRKTDERQYKGIRMRKWGKWVAEIREPNKRSRIWLGSYSTAVAAARAYDTAVYLLRGPSARLNFPELLASDVGQDELSAASIRKKAAEVGARVDAFETNKPDLNKKPKPEPGSDYTDGDL
;
A
#
# COMPACT_ATOMS: atom_id res chain seq x y z
N MET A 1 26.60 -4.76 32.36
CA MET A 1 26.51 -3.87 31.20
C MET A 1 26.01 -4.69 30.02
N ASP A 2 24.95 -4.18 29.38
CA ASP A 2 24.39 -4.53 28.05
C ASP A 2 23.92 -5.98 27.84
N GLY A 3 22.63 -6.33 27.73
CA GLY A 3 21.50 -5.59 27.19
C GLY A 3 21.17 -6.08 25.78
N GLY A 4 20.22 -7.01 25.64
CA GLY A 4 19.54 -7.26 24.36
C GLY A 4 19.59 -8.69 23.83
N CYS A 5 18.89 -9.60 24.51
CA CYS A 5 18.61 -10.95 24.03
C CYS A 5 17.85 -10.94 22.68
N SER A 6 18.32 -11.79 21.77
CA SER A 6 17.78 -12.15 20.45
C SER A 6 16.29 -11.93 20.24
N SER A 7 15.93 -11.19 19.19
CA SER A 7 14.58 -11.19 18.61
C SER A 7 14.62 -11.60 17.15
N THR A 8 15.20 -12.77 16.85
CA THR A 8 14.89 -13.52 15.63
C THR A 8 13.48 -14.09 15.73
N ARG A 9 12.46 -13.22 15.74
CA ARG A 9 11.09 -13.65 15.48
C ARG A 9 11.02 -13.98 13.99
N LYS A 10 11.06 -15.27 13.65
CA LYS A 10 10.41 -15.82 12.46
C LYS A 10 8.97 -15.31 12.47
N ARG A 11 8.74 -14.12 11.90
CA ARG A 11 7.39 -13.62 11.68
C ARG A 11 6.86 -14.48 10.56
N LYS A 12 5.78 -15.20 10.86
CA LYS A 12 4.87 -15.79 9.89
C LYS A 12 4.85 -14.89 8.66
N THR A 13 4.96 -15.50 7.50
CA THR A 13 4.77 -14.92 6.18
C THR A 13 3.38 -14.31 6.11
N ASP A 14 3.20 -13.20 6.83
CA ASP A 14 2.03 -12.35 6.82
C ASP A 14 2.11 -11.71 5.46
N GLU A 15 1.41 -12.34 4.53
CA GLU A 15 0.95 -11.91 3.21
C GLU A 15 1.32 -10.45 2.87
N ARG A 16 2.63 -10.19 2.71
CA ARG A 16 3.13 -8.93 2.16
C ARG A 16 2.91 -9.03 0.67
N GLN A 17 1.66 -8.84 0.29
CA GLN A 17 1.16 -8.98 -1.06
C GLN A 17 1.96 -8.11 -2.03
N TYR A 18 2.50 -6.97 -1.54
CA TYR A 18 3.33 -6.05 -2.33
C TYR A 18 4.49 -5.45 -1.52
N LYS A 19 5.62 -5.19 -2.19
CA LYS A 19 6.82 -4.56 -1.63
C LYS A 19 6.54 -3.11 -1.24
N GLY A 20 7.11 -2.66 -0.12
CA GLY A 20 6.95 -1.29 0.37
C GLY A 20 5.57 -0.98 0.95
N ILE A 21 4.66 -1.96 0.96
CA ILE A 21 3.28 -1.79 1.41
C ILE A 21 3.09 -2.37 2.81
N ARG A 22 2.39 -1.62 3.66
CA ARG A 22 2.02 -2.06 5.00
C ARG A 22 0.53 -1.85 5.24
N MET A 23 -0.14 -2.91 5.71
CA MET A 23 -1.51 -2.84 6.19
C MET A 23 -1.53 -2.38 7.66
N ARG A 24 -2.37 -1.40 7.97
CA ARG A 24 -2.69 -1.05 9.37
C ARG A 24 -3.87 -1.89 9.87
N LYS A 25 -3.97 -2.05 11.19
CA LYS A 25 -5.11 -2.71 11.87
C LYS A 25 -6.49 -2.14 11.53
N TRP A 26 -6.53 -0.92 10.98
CA TRP A 26 -7.75 -0.25 10.51
C TRP A 26 -8.11 -0.56 9.05
N GLY A 27 -7.41 -1.50 8.39
CA GLY A 27 -7.66 -1.86 7.00
C GLY A 27 -7.22 -0.82 5.96
N LYS A 28 -6.30 0.08 6.34
CA LYS A 28 -5.69 1.05 5.39
C LYS A 28 -4.31 0.59 4.96
N TRP A 29 -4.04 0.72 3.67
CA TRP A 29 -2.77 0.36 3.05
C TRP A 29 -1.89 1.60 2.96
N VAL A 30 -0.62 1.43 3.27
CA VAL A 30 0.35 2.54 3.32
C VAL A 30 1.52 2.21 2.42
N ALA A 31 1.91 3.19 1.59
CA ALA A 31 3.11 3.11 0.77
C ALA A 31 4.20 4.04 1.32
N GLU A 32 5.38 3.48 1.62
CA GLU A 32 6.57 4.24 2.02
C GLU A 32 7.83 3.69 1.36
N ILE A 33 8.79 4.55 1.04
CA ILE A 33 10.08 4.16 0.45
C ILE A 33 11.27 4.61 1.29
N ARG A 34 12.32 3.78 1.27
CA ARG A 34 13.62 4.05 1.86
C ARG A 34 14.66 4.14 0.76
N GLU A 35 15.40 5.24 0.74
CA GLU A 35 16.56 5.38 -0.14
C GLU A 35 17.73 4.58 0.45
N PRO A 36 18.50 3.82 -0.35
CA PRO A 36 19.57 2.96 0.17
C PRO A 36 20.69 3.75 0.86
N ASN A 37 20.92 4.99 0.43
CA ASN A 37 21.98 5.86 0.96
C ASN A 37 21.48 6.88 1.99
N LYS A 38 20.18 6.89 2.31
CA LYS A 38 19.61 7.84 3.28
C LYS A 38 18.84 7.11 4.38
N ARG A 39 18.95 7.63 5.61
CA ARG A 39 18.15 7.15 6.75
C ARG A 39 16.69 7.62 6.68
N SER A 40 16.42 8.61 5.84
CA SER A 40 15.10 9.22 5.67
C SER A 40 14.12 8.28 4.97
N ARG A 41 12.84 8.36 5.38
CA ARG A 41 11.73 7.66 4.75
C ARG A 41 10.85 8.67 4.03
N ILE A 42 10.42 8.33 2.84
CA ILE A 42 9.48 9.14 2.08
C ILE A 42 8.12 8.46 2.20
N TRP A 43 7.18 9.18 2.82
CA TRP A 43 5.77 8.78 2.84
C TRP A 43 5.15 9.12 1.48
N LEU A 44 4.65 8.11 0.78
CA LEU A 44 4.07 8.28 -0.56
C LEU A 44 2.56 8.47 -0.50
N GLY A 45 1.91 7.82 0.47
CA GLY A 45 0.47 7.96 0.68
C GLY A 45 -0.14 6.83 1.49
N SER A 46 -1.43 6.99 1.78
CA SER A 46 -2.30 5.95 2.32
C SER A 46 -3.49 5.75 1.40
N TYR A 47 -3.82 4.49 1.14
CA TYR A 47 -4.80 4.07 0.15
C TYR A 47 -5.76 3.05 0.75
N SER A 48 -6.92 2.89 0.11
CA SER A 48 -7.93 1.91 0.52
C SER A 48 -7.62 0.52 -0.03
N THR A 49 -6.85 0.44 -1.11
CA THR A 49 -6.50 -0.81 -1.78
C THR A 49 -4.99 -1.08 -1.77
N ALA A 50 -4.62 -2.37 -1.72
CA ALA A 50 -3.23 -2.80 -1.76
C ALA A 50 -2.57 -2.47 -3.11
N VAL A 51 -3.33 -2.59 -4.21
CA VAL A 51 -2.90 -2.34 -5.58
C VAL A 51 -2.56 -0.86 -5.79
N ALA A 52 -3.43 0.05 -5.33
CA ALA A 52 -3.15 1.49 -5.40
C ALA A 52 -1.86 1.87 -4.68
N ALA A 53 -1.68 1.33 -3.46
CA ALA A 53 -0.48 1.55 -2.68
C ALA A 53 0.77 1.02 -3.41
N ALA A 54 0.70 -0.18 -3.97
CA ALA A 54 1.78 -0.80 -4.73
C ALA A 54 2.16 -0.01 -6.00
N ARG A 55 1.17 0.51 -6.74
CA ARG A 55 1.42 1.34 -7.93
C ARG A 55 2.06 2.69 -7.57
N ALA A 56 1.64 3.31 -6.47
CA ALA A 56 2.30 4.50 -5.94
C ALA A 56 3.75 4.21 -5.55
N TYR A 57 3.99 3.09 -4.87
CA TYR A 57 5.33 2.66 -4.49
C TYR A 57 6.24 2.46 -5.70
N ASP A 58 5.78 1.70 -6.69
CA ASP A 58 6.58 1.41 -7.86
C ASP A 58 6.96 2.69 -8.63
N THR A 59 6.03 3.63 -8.75
CA THR A 59 6.29 4.95 -9.36
C THR A 59 7.43 5.66 -8.65
N ALA A 60 7.41 5.65 -7.31
CA ALA A 60 8.48 6.27 -6.52
C ALA A 60 9.82 5.52 -6.63
N VAL A 61 9.81 4.18 -6.66
CA VAL A 61 11.04 3.39 -6.84
C VAL A 61 11.64 3.68 -8.21
N TYR A 62 10.82 3.72 -9.26
CA TYR A 62 11.28 3.99 -10.62
C TYR A 62 11.93 5.37 -10.73
N LEU A 63 11.32 6.41 -10.14
CA LEU A 63 11.90 7.74 -10.11
C LEU A 63 13.20 7.82 -9.29
N LEU A 64 13.36 6.98 -8.26
CA LEU A 64 14.55 6.98 -7.38
C LEU A 64 15.70 6.11 -7.89
N ARG A 65 15.40 4.98 -8.55
CA ARG A 65 16.40 3.98 -8.97
C ARG A 65 16.53 3.85 -10.48
N GLY A 66 15.63 4.48 -11.23
CA GLY A 66 15.55 4.38 -12.68
C GLY A 66 14.95 3.06 -13.18
N PRO A 67 15.10 2.77 -14.48
CA PRO A 67 14.51 1.61 -15.16
C PRO A 67 14.96 0.25 -14.61
N SER A 68 16.12 0.19 -13.96
CA SER A 68 16.67 -1.03 -13.35
C SER A 68 16.05 -1.35 -11.97
N ALA A 69 15.01 -0.62 -11.55
CA ALA A 69 14.31 -0.82 -10.30
C ALA A 69 13.59 -2.19 -10.23
N ARG A 70 13.66 -2.83 -9.05
CA ARG A 70 12.87 -4.05 -8.75
C ARG A 70 11.46 -3.69 -8.27
N LEU A 71 10.56 -3.44 -9.21
CA LEU A 71 9.17 -3.05 -8.99
C LEU A 71 8.27 -4.25 -8.59
N ASN A 72 7.01 -3.98 -8.23
CA ASN A 72 5.95 -4.98 -8.16
C ASN A 72 5.31 -5.21 -9.54
N PHE A 73 5.13 -4.12 -10.32
CA PHE A 73 4.55 -4.12 -11.67
C PHE A 73 5.53 -3.53 -12.70
N PRO A 74 6.49 -4.32 -13.21
CA PRO A 74 7.48 -3.83 -14.17
C PRO A 74 6.86 -3.40 -15.52
N GLU A 75 5.77 -4.05 -15.94
CA GLU A 75 5.10 -3.78 -17.22
C GLU A 75 4.36 -2.42 -17.25
N LEU A 76 3.94 -1.92 -16.08
CA LEU A 76 3.10 -0.72 -16.00
C LEU A 76 3.87 0.60 -15.91
N LEU A 77 5.19 0.56 -15.68
CA LEU A 77 5.99 1.77 -15.47
C LEU A 77 6.99 2.07 -16.57
N ALA A 78 7.35 1.08 -17.40
CA ALA A 78 8.25 1.31 -18.52
C ALA A 78 7.71 2.38 -19.52
N SER A 79 6.39 2.62 -19.54
CA SER A 79 5.74 3.47 -20.53
C SER A 79 5.30 4.86 -20.03
N ASP A 80 5.24 5.11 -18.72
CA ASP A 80 4.46 6.25 -18.15
C ASP A 80 5.30 7.31 -17.41
N VAL A 81 6.60 7.06 -17.21
CA VAL A 81 7.47 7.91 -16.37
C VAL A 81 8.75 8.29 -17.11
N GLY A 82 8.75 9.49 -17.69
CA GLY A 82 9.98 10.20 -18.06
C GLY A 82 10.88 10.41 -16.84
N GLN A 83 12.20 10.44 -17.06
CA GLN A 83 13.21 10.53 -15.98
C GLN A 83 13.31 11.92 -15.34
N ASP A 84 12.46 12.86 -15.74
CA ASP A 84 12.58 14.26 -15.37
C ASP A 84 11.94 14.54 -13.99
N GLU A 85 12.79 15.08 -13.10
CA GLU A 85 12.54 15.52 -11.71
C GLU A 85 12.72 14.49 -10.58
N LEU A 86 13.99 14.36 -10.15
CA LEU A 86 14.47 13.54 -9.02
C LEU A 86 14.18 14.12 -7.63
N SER A 87 13.37 15.17 -7.51
CA SER A 87 13.07 15.76 -6.19
C SER A 87 12.12 14.86 -5.38
N ALA A 88 12.40 14.71 -4.09
CA ALA A 88 11.54 13.95 -3.18
C ALA A 88 10.11 14.52 -3.12
N ALA A 89 9.90 15.80 -3.44
CA ALA A 89 8.56 16.40 -3.54
C ALA A 89 7.83 15.96 -4.83
N SER A 90 8.50 16.02 -5.99
CA SER A 90 7.98 15.58 -7.28
C SER A 90 7.66 14.08 -7.28
N ILE A 91 8.54 13.26 -6.68
CA ILE A 91 8.32 11.83 -6.47
C ILE A 91 7.05 11.56 -5.66
N ARG A 92 6.89 12.26 -4.53
CA ARG A 92 5.69 12.13 -3.69
C ARG A 92 4.43 12.52 -4.45
N LYS A 93 4.46 13.65 -5.16
CA LYS A 93 3.32 14.14 -5.93
C LYS A 93 2.89 13.13 -6.99
N LYS A 94 3.84 12.63 -7.80
CA LYS A 94 3.54 11.69 -8.89
C LYS A 94 3.09 10.32 -8.38
N ALA A 95 3.75 9.80 -7.33
CA ALA A 95 3.32 8.57 -6.67
C ALA A 95 1.90 8.68 -6.08
N ALA A 96 1.60 9.81 -5.42
CA ALA A 96 0.29 10.09 -4.86
C ALA A 96 -0.80 10.14 -5.93
N GLU A 97 -0.54 10.82 -7.04
CA GLU A 97 -1.47 10.93 -8.17
C GLU A 97 -1.81 9.57 -8.79
N VAL A 98 -0.79 8.77 -9.11
CA VAL A 98 -0.98 7.41 -9.67
C VAL A 98 -1.75 6.54 -8.69
N GLY A 99 -1.36 6.55 -7.41
CA GLY A 99 -2.04 5.80 -6.37
C GLY A 99 -3.51 6.22 -6.23
N ALA A 100 -3.81 7.53 -6.20
CA ALA A 100 -5.17 8.04 -6.05
C ALA A 100 -6.05 7.66 -7.24
N ARG A 101 -5.52 7.76 -8.47
CA ARG A 101 -6.22 7.34 -9.68
C ARG A 101 -6.60 5.87 -9.61
N VAL A 102 -5.65 5.00 -9.23
CA VAL A 102 -5.87 3.56 -9.10
C VAL A 102 -6.83 3.22 -7.96
N ASP A 103 -6.69 3.90 -6.81
CA ASP A 103 -7.57 3.67 -5.67
C ASP A 103 -9.02 3.97 -6.06
N ALA A 104 -9.27 5.09 -6.76
CA ALA A 104 -10.59 5.44 -7.25
C ALA A 104 -11.19 4.36 -8.18
N PHE A 105 -10.40 3.82 -9.12
CA PHE A 105 -10.86 2.76 -10.01
C PHE A 105 -11.13 1.44 -9.28
N GLU A 106 -10.24 1.03 -8.36
CA GLU A 106 -10.38 -0.23 -7.62
C GLU A 106 -11.49 -0.17 -6.57
N THR A 107 -11.72 1.00 -5.94
CA THR A 107 -12.84 1.17 -5.00
C THR A 107 -14.21 1.12 -5.68
N ASN A 108 -14.26 1.33 -6.99
CA ASN A 108 -15.50 1.30 -7.77
C ASN A 108 -15.81 -0.10 -8.33
N LYS A 109 -14.92 -1.10 -8.13
CA LYS A 109 -15.26 -2.50 -8.38
C LYS A 109 -16.10 -3.02 -7.22
N PRO A 110 -17.23 -3.70 -7.46
CA PRO A 110 -17.98 -4.36 -6.39
C PRO A 110 -17.05 -5.35 -5.70
N ASP A 111 -16.87 -5.16 -4.39
CA ASP A 111 -15.99 -5.95 -3.54
C ASP A 111 -16.54 -7.38 -3.43
N LEU A 112 -16.05 -8.28 -4.28
CA LEU A 112 -16.40 -9.71 -4.27
C LEU A 112 -15.93 -10.45 -3.01
N ASN A 113 -15.15 -9.80 -2.12
CA ASN A 113 -14.56 -10.44 -0.95
C ASN A 113 -15.11 -9.89 0.38
N LYS A 114 -16.15 -9.04 0.33
CA LYS A 114 -16.89 -8.64 1.52
C LYS A 114 -17.88 -9.74 1.86
N LYS A 115 -17.55 -10.58 2.87
CA LYS A 115 -18.58 -11.40 3.52
C LYS A 115 -19.70 -10.44 3.96
N PRO A 116 -20.97 -10.70 3.61
CA PRO A 116 -22.07 -9.90 4.13
C PRO A 116 -21.96 -9.93 5.66
N LYS A 117 -22.00 -8.74 6.28
CA LYS A 117 -22.18 -8.67 7.73
C LYS A 117 -23.45 -9.47 8.04
N PRO A 118 -23.48 -10.34 9.06
CA PRO A 118 -24.75 -10.89 9.50
C PRO A 118 -25.64 -9.69 9.83
N GLU A 119 -26.74 -9.56 9.10
CA GLU A 119 -27.88 -8.72 9.46
C GLU A 119 -28.11 -8.94 10.96
N PRO A 120 -28.28 -7.89 11.79
CA PRO A 120 -28.76 -8.12 13.14
C PRO A 120 -30.12 -8.78 12.99
N GLY A 121 -30.15 -10.11 13.18
CA GLY A 121 -31.38 -10.85 13.34
C GLY A 121 -32.14 -10.19 14.47
N SER A 122 -33.18 -9.44 14.12
CA SER A 122 -34.21 -9.04 15.06
C SER A 122 -34.95 -10.32 15.43
N ASP A 123 -34.37 -11.04 16.39
CA ASP A 123 -34.98 -12.14 17.10
C ASP A 123 -36.25 -11.63 17.78
N TYR A 124 -37.31 -12.40 17.61
CA TYR A 124 -38.67 -12.14 18.05
C TYR A 124 -38.79 -12.21 19.58
N THR A 125 -39.47 -11.22 20.18
CA THR A 125 -40.25 -11.32 21.42
C THR A 125 -41.29 -10.19 21.35
N ASP A 126 -42.57 -10.27 21.65
CA ASP A 126 -43.51 -11.26 22.21
C ASP A 126 -44.88 -10.55 21.99
N GLY A 127 -45.96 -11.18 21.54
CA GLY A 127 -46.91 -11.83 22.45
C GLY A 127 -47.99 -10.86 22.95
N ASP A 128 -49.21 -11.05 22.44
CA ASP A 128 -50.50 -10.91 23.12
C ASP A 128 -51.02 -9.57 23.72
N LEU A 129 -52.30 -9.34 23.37
CA LEU A 129 -53.40 -8.58 24.02
C LEU A 129 -53.50 -7.06 23.88
#